data_AF-A0A8H7FQ30-F1
#
_entry.id   AF-A0A8H7FQ30-F1
#
_cell.length_a   1.000
_cell.length_b   1.000
_cell.length_c   1.000
_cell.angle_alpha   90.00
_cell.angle_beta   90.00
_cell.angle_gamma   90.00
#
_symmetry.space_group_name_H-M   'P 1'
#
loop_
_entity.id
_entity.type
_entity.pdbx_description
1 polymer ?
#
loop_
_entity_poly.entity_id
_entity_poly.type
_entity_poly.pdbx_seq_one_letter_code
_entity_poly.pdbx_strand_id
1 'polypeptide(L)'
;MAVQDANVSDLVIEHLRDLVSTTHLNDDTAAMHIRASALVARLKALNRNANAATRDHKQATAEARQEMDQTHLGLQNLLYEKRHLEREIDKCRQFASIYQDVPLHTVDEFKQLAPPAAVVDDEHQLMLNRLSFELAERNRLELKRKELIAQKDQLLKESKAKQATFDNVKTQVDKLMKMAAEIKKTVDDLVEPSPTLSVNSPISS
;
A
#
# COMPACT_ATOMS: atom_id res chain seq x y z
N MET A 1 -49.00 41.43 -18.30
CA MET A 1 -49.73 40.89 -19.45
C MET A 1 -50.91 40.00 -19.05
N ALA A 2 -50.72 38.95 -18.23
CA ALA A 2 -51.81 38.03 -17.84
C ALA A 2 -53.05 38.70 -17.19
N VAL A 3 -52.87 39.78 -16.43
CA VAL A 3 -53.96 40.51 -15.76
C VAL A 3 -54.88 41.25 -16.75
N GLN A 4 -54.35 41.70 -17.89
CA GLN A 4 -55.15 42.38 -18.93
C GLN A 4 -55.96 41.37 -19.76
N ASP A 5 -55.42 40.19 -20.05
CA ASP A 5 -56.13 39.15 -20.81
C ASP A 5 -57.26 38.49 -20.01
N ALA A 6 -57.10 38.35 -18.68
CA ALA A 6 -58.16 37.92 -17.78
C ALA A 6 -59.33 38.90 -17.78
N ASN A 7 -59.04 40.20 -17.64
CA ASN A 7 -60.05 41.27 -17.68
C ASN A 7 -60.78 41.31 -19.04
N VAL A 8 -60.06 41.11 -20.15
CA VAL A 8 -60.68 41.04 -21.49
C VAL A 8 -61.56 39.81 -21.68
N SER A 9 -61.17 38.66 -21.11
CA SER A 9 -61.96 37.43 -21.20
C SER A 9 -63.24 37.53 -20.37
N ASP A 10 -63.14 38.06 -19.15
CA ASP A 10 -64.27 38.30 -18.26
C ASP A 10 -65.26 39.30 -18.88
N LEU A 11 -64.77 40.38 -19.48
CA LEU A 11 -65.60 41.33 -20.22
C LEU A 11 -66.33 40.68 -21.41
N VAL A 12 -65.70 39.76 -22.15
CA VAL A 12 -66.38 39.06 -23.26
C VAL A 12 -67.48 38.12 -22.75
N ILE A 13 -67.24 37.47 -21.61
CA ILE A 13 -68.22 36.59 -20.97
C ILE A 13 -69.40 37.41 -20.39
N GLU A 14 -69.12 38.56 -19.80
CA GLU A 14 -70.16 39.49 -19.32
C GLU A 14 -71.03 40.01 -20.46
N HIS A 15 -70.45 40.45 -21.58
CA HIS A 15 -71.22 40.88 -22.75
C HIS A 15 -72.02 39.74 -23.40
N LEU A 16 -71.53 38.50 -23.34
CA LEU A 16 -72.29 37.32 -23.78
C LEU A 16 -73.46 37.01 -22.84
N ARG A 17 -73.30 37.23 -21.53
CA ARG A 17 -74.37 37.08 -20.54
C ARG A 17 -75.43 38.18 -20.69
N ASP A 18 -75.00 39.41 -20.96
CA ASP A 18 -75.86 40.58 -21.18
C ASP A 18 -76.82 40.36 -22.36
N LEU A 19 -76.35 39.74 -23.45
CA LEU A 19 -77.16 39.37 -24.62
C LEU A 19 -78.36 38.46 -24.33
N VAL A 20 -78.38 37.76 -23.19
CA VAL A 20 -79.47 36.86 -22.77
C VAL A 20 -80.43 37.56 -21.79
N SER A 21 -80.11 38.79 -21.37
CA SER A 21 -80.92 39.55 -20.41
C SER A 21 -82.24 40.02 -21.03
N THR A 22 -83.26 40.19 -20.19
CA THR A 22 -84.61 40.66 -20.59
C THR A 22 -84.63 42.06 -21.22
N THR A 23 -83.53 42.80 -21.12
CA THR A 23 -83.34 44.15 -21.69
C THR A 23 -83.43 44.18 -23.22
N HIS A 24 -83.14 43.07 -23.91
CA HIS A 24 -83.07 43.00 -25.37
C HIS A 24 -84.28 42.32 -26.04
N LEU A 25 -85.39 42.13 -25.31
CA LEU A 25 -86.59 41.42 -25.80
C LEU A 25 -87.26 42.07 -27.03
N ASN A 26 -86.98 43.35 -27.32
CA ASN A 26 -87.55 44.10 -28.44
C ASN A 26 -86.50 44.48 -29.51
N ASP A 27 -85.26 43.99 -29.40
CA ASP A 27 -84.19 44.32 -30.36
C ASP A 27 -84.34 43.55 -31.68
N ASP A 28 -83.79 44.12 -32.75
CA ASP A 28 -83.69 43.47 -34.06
C ASP A 28 -82.86 42.18 -33.95
N THR A 29 -83.48 41.06 -34.30
CA THR A 29 -82.88 39.72 -34.21
C THR A 29 -81.61 39.60 -35.05
N ALA A 30 -81.57 40.27 -36.20
CA ALA A 30 -80.38 40.29 -37.06
C ALA A 30 -79.18 40.96 -36.37
N ALA A 31 -79.40 42.10 -35.70
CA ALA A 31 -78.37 42.81 -34.96
C ALA A 31 -77.85 42.00 -33.76
N MET A 32 -78.74 41.29 -33.04
CA MET A 32 -78.34 40.39 -31.95
C MET A 32 -77.47 39.23 -32.45
N HIS A 33 -77.83 38.61 -33.57
CA HIS A 33 -77.05 37.52 -34.16
C HIS A 33 -75.64 37.96 -34.58
N ILE A 34 -75.50 39.17 -35.14
CA ILE A 34 -74.21 39.74 -35.51
C ILE A 34 -73.34 39.97 -34.26
N ARG A 35 -73.91 40.57 -33.20
CA ARG A 35 -73.20 40.83 -31.95
C ARG A 35 -72.77 39.54 -31.25
N ALA A 36 -73.66 38.55 -31.16
CA ALA A 36 -73.35 37.24 -30.58
C ALA A 36 -72.25 36.52 -31.36
N SER A 37 -72.32 36.53 -32.70
CA SER A 37 -71.30 35.91 -33.56
C SER A 37 -69.94 36.57 -33.40
N ALA A 38 -69.87 37.89 -33.26
CA ALA A 38 -68.64 38.63 -33.02
C ALA A 38 -68.01 38.29 -31.65
N LEU A 39 -68.82 38.21 -30.59
CA LEU A 39 -68.34 37.83 -29.25
C LEU A 39 -67.87 36.37 -29.20
N VAL A 40 -68.58 35.44 -29.84
CA VAL A 40 -68.15 34.04 -29.95
C VAL A 40 -66.85 33.93 -30.76
N ALA A 41 -66.69 34.70 -31.84
CA ALA A 41 -65.44 34.74 -32.60
C ALA A 41 -64.26 35.25 -31.75
N ARG A 42 -64.50 36.29 -30.94
CA ARG A 42 -63.51 36.82 -29.99
C ARG A 42 -63.14 35.80 -28.91
N LEU A 43 -64.12 35.11 -28.33
CA LEU A 43 -63.88 34.04 -27.35
C LEU A 43 -63.06 32.88 -27.94
N LYS A 44 -63.38 32.47 -29.18
CA LYS A 44 -62.59 31.45 -29.90
C LYS A 44 -61.15 31.91 -30.14
N ALA A 45 -60.92 33.20 -30.43
CA ALA A 45 -59.58 33.74 -30.57
C ALA A 45 -58.81 33.72 -29.25
N LEU A 46 -59.43 34.14 -28.15
CA LEU A 46 -58.84 34.09 -26.80
C LEU A 46 -58.47 32.65 -26.40
N ASN A 47 -59.35 31.67 -26.66
CA ASN A 47 -59.08 30.26 -26.38
C ASN A 47 -57.88 29.74 -27.21
N ARG A 48 -57.80 30.07 -28.51
CA ARG A 48 -56.63 29.72 -29.32
C ARG A 48 -55.34 30.33 -28.78
N ASN A 49 -55.37 31.59 -28.35
CA ASN A 49 -54.21 32.26 -27.77
C ASN A 49 -53.79 31.61 -26.44
N ALA A 50 -54.74 31.26 -25.57
CA ALA A 50 -54.45 30.56 -24.32
C ALA A 50 -53.83 29.18 -24.55
N ASN A 51 -54.34 28.42 -25.53
CA ASN A 51 -53.78 27.13 -25.91
C ASN A 51 -52.38 27.25 -26.51
N ALA A 52 -52.14 28.28 -27.35
CA ALA A 52 -50.82 28.57 -27.90
C ALA A 52 -49.83 28.91 -26.79
N ALA A 53 -50.18 29.85 -25.89
CA ALA A 53 -49.34 30.19 -24.74
C ALA A 53 -49.02 28.98 -23.85
N THR A 54 -50.02 28.13 -23.59
CA THR A 54 -49.82 26.89 -22.82
C THR A 54 -48.83 25.96 -23.50
N ARG A 55 -48.92 25.81 -24.83
CA ARG A 55 -47.98 24.99 -25.61
C ARG A 55 -46.57 25.57 -25.56
N ASP A 56 -46.44 26.89 -25.70
CA ASP A 56 -45.14 27.56 -25.69
C ASP A 56 -44.47 27.43 -24.31
N HIS A 57 -45.21 27.58 -23.22
CA HIS A 57 -44.70 27.33 -21.86
C HIS A 57 -44.30 25.87 -21.62
N LYS A 58 -45.07 24.92 -22.14
CA LYS A 58 -44.72 23.49 -22.08
C LYS A 58 -43.42 23.22 -22.84
N GLN A 59 -43.28 23.78 -24.03
CA GLN A 59 -42.08 23.62 -24.85
C GLN A 59 -40.85 24.22 -24.15
N ALA A 60 -40.94 25.47 -23.68
CA ALA A 60 -39.85 26.13 -22.96
C ALA A 60 -39.42 25.36 -21.70
N THR A 61 -40.38 24.81 -20.95
CA THR A 61 -40.08 23.99 -19.76
C THR A 61 -39.43 22.67 -20.14
N ALA A 62 -39.85 22.04 -21.25
CA ALA A 62 -39.27 20.79 -21.73
C ALA A 62 -37.81 21.00 -22.20
N GLU A 63 -37.54 22.10 -22.91
CA GLU A 63 -36.19 22.48 -23.36
C GLU A 63 -35.26 22.75 -22.17
N ALA A 64 -35.70 23.55 -21.20
CA ALA A 64 -34.92 23.81 -19.99
C ALA A 64 -34.64 22.53 -19.19
N ARG A 65 -35.62 21.62 -19.11
CA ARG A 65 -35.42 20.31 -18.48
C ARG A 65 -34.39 19.46 -19.23
N GLN A 66 -34.46 19.43 -20.56
CA GLN A 66 -33.50 18.68 -21.37
C GLN A 66 -32.07 19.21 -21.20
N GLU A 67 -31.88 20.53 -21.16
CA GLU A 67 -30.58 21.14 -20.91
C GLU A 67 -30.03 20.80 -19.52
N MET A 68 -30.89 20.83 -18.50
CA MET A 68 -30.55 20.41 -17.14
C MET A 68 -30.13 18.93 -17.10
N ASP A 69 -30.89 18.04 -17.73
CA ASP A 69 -30.61 16.61 -17.77
C ASP A 69 -29.28 16.32 -18.48
N GLN A 70 -28.98 17.03 -19.58
CA GLN A 70 -27.72 16.91 -20.30
C GLN A 70 -26.53 17.38 -19.44
N THR A 71 -26.69 18.49 -18.72
CA THR A 71 -25.66 19.00 -17.80
C THR A 71 -25.44 18.04 -16.63
N HIS A 72 -26.52 17.48 -16.07
CA HIS A 72 -26.45 16.49 -15.00
C HIS A 72 -25.72 15.22 -15.45
N LEU A 73 -25.96 14.74 -16.69
CA LEU A 73 -25.21 13.62 -17.25
C LEU A 73 -23.71 13.94 -17.37
N GLY A 74 -23.36 15.15 -17.82
CA GLY A 74 -21.97 15.62 -17.86
C GLY A 74 -21.31 15.61 -16.48
N LEU A 75 -22.02 16.08 -15.45
CA LEU A 75 -21.54 16.03 -14.07
C LEU A 75 -21.32 14.59 -13.59
N GLN A 76 -22.23 13.65 -13.89
CA GLN A 76 -22.07 12.25 -13.50
C GLN A 76 -20.84 11.61 -14.14
N ASN A 77 -20.55 11.93 -15.41
CA ASN A 77 -19.34 11.46 -16.11
C ASN A 77 -18.07 11.97 -15.40
N LEU A 78 -18.01 13.26 -15.06
CA LEU A 78 -16.86 13.84 -14.34
C LEU A 78 -16.70 13.24 -12.94
N LEU A 79 -17.81 13.01 -12.22
CA LEU A 79 -17.77 12.36 -10.91
C LEU A 79 -17.27 10.92 -11.00
N TYR A 80 -17.64 10.20 -12.07
CA TYR A 80 -17.11 8.87 -12.32
C TYR A 80 -15.61 8.90 -12.58
N GLU A 81 -15.15 9.80 -13.45
CA GLU A 81 -13.73 9.98 -13.76
C GLU A 81 -12.92 10.34 -12.51
N LYS A 82 -13.39 11.31 -11.71
CA LYS A 82 -12.78 11.68 -10.42
C LYS A 82 -12.60 10.46 -9.50
N ARG A 83 -13.67 9.69 -9.29
CA ARG A 83 -13.60 8.48 -8.43
C ARG A 83 -12.67 7.42 -9.02
N HIS A 84 -12.60 7.30 -10.34
CA HIS A 84 -11.66 6.38 -10.97
C HIS A 84 -10.21 6.80 -10.71
N LEU A 85 -9.89 8.08 -10.95
CA LEU A 85 -8.56 8.62 -10.70
C LEU A 85 -8.17 8.54 -9.22
N GLU A 86 -9.07 8.85 -8.29
CA GLU A 86 -8.83 8.69 -6.85
C GLU A 86 -8.44 7.25 -6.49
N ARG A 87 -9.16 6.26 -7.04
CA ARG A 87 -8.82 4.83 -6.83
C ARG A 87 -7.48 4.45 -7.43
N GLU A 88 -7.14 4.96 -8.61
CA GLU A 88 -5.83 4.69 -9.21
C GLU A 88 -4.70 5.35 -8.41
N ILE A 89 -4.90 6.58 -7.91
CA ILE A 89 -3.95 7.26 -7.02
C ILE A 89 -3.74 6.45 -5.74
N ASP A 90 -4.81 5.96 -5.12
CA ASP A 90 -4.72 5.16 -3.90
C ASP A 90 -3.99 3.84 -4.15
N LYS A 91 -4.23 3.17 -5.28
CA LYS A 91 -3.47 1.98 -5.69
C LYS A 91 -1.98 2.29 -5.85
N CYS A 92 -1.64 3.39 -6.51
CA CYS A 92 -0.25 3.82 -6.67
C CYS A 92 0.40 4.17 -5.33
N ARG A 93 -0.33 4.78 -4.40
CA ARG A 93 0.16 5.11 -3.04
C ARG A 93 0.34 3.89 -2.15
N GLN A 94 -0.47 2.85 -2.35
CA GLN A 94 -0.35 1.57 -1.67
C GLN A 94 0.85 0.75 -2.15
N PHE A 95 1.62 1.24 -3.14
CA PHE A 95 2.88 0.63 -3.51
C PHE A 95 3.87 0.70 -2.34
N ALA A 96 3.92 -0.36 -1.55
CA ALA A 96 4.95 -0.58 -0.54
C ALA A 96 6.14 -1.28 -1.20
N SER A 97 7.30 -0.62 -1.18
CA SER A 97 8.53 -1.22 -1.66
C SER A 97 9.32 -1.78 -0.49
N ILE A 98 9.85 -2.99 -0.65
CA ILE A 98 10.57 -3.75 0.37
C ILE A 98 11.73 -2.95 0.99
N TYR A 99 12.31 -1.99 0.28
CA TYR A 99 13.43 -1.20 0.80
C TYR A 99 13.09 -0.41 2.07
N GLN A 100 11.81 -0.11 2.31
CA GLN A 100 11.35 0.61 3.51
C GLN A 100 11.46 -0.24 4.78
N ASP A 101 11.42 -1.57 4.63
CA ASP A 101 11.50 -2.52 5.75
C ASP A 101 12.94 -3.03 5.99
N VAL A 102 13.89 -2.66 5.14
CA VAL A 102 15.28 -3.10 5.29
C VAL A 102 15.93 -2.33 6.44
N PRO A 103 16.51 -3.00 7.46
CA PRO A 103 17.29 -2.32 8.48
C PRO A 103 18.53 -1.72 7.82
N LEU A 104 18.61 -0.39 7.84
CA LEU A 104 19.71 0.39 7.29
C LEU A 104 20.44 1.10 8.42
N HIS A 105 21.74 1.31 8.24
CA HIS A 105 22.49 2.26 9.05
C HIS A 105 21.79 3.63 9.07
N THR A 106 21.83 4.30 10.22
CA THR A 106 21.30 5.66 10.36
C THR A 106 22.06 6.62 9.43
N VAL A 107 21.49 7.79 9.16
CA VAL A 107 22.14 8.78 8.26
C VAL A 107 23.50 9.20 8.80
N ASP A 108 23.63 9.32 10.12
CA ASP A 108 24.89 9.72 10.77
C ASP A 108 25.95 8.62 10.69
N GLU A 109 25.57 7.36 10.96
CA GLU A 109 26.47 6.21 10.80
C GLU A 109 26.91 6.03 9.35
N PHE A 110 25.98 6.19 8.39
CA PHE A 110 26.30 6.15 6.98
C PHE A 110 27.31 7.22 6.58
N LYS A 111 27.14 8.47 7.04
CA LYS A 111 28.08 9.56 6.75
C LYS A 111 29.48 9.32 7.32
N GLN A 112 29.60 8.56 8.41
CA GLN A 112 30.88 8.20 9.02
C GLN A 112 31.57 7.03 8.31
N LEU A 113 30.79 6.04 7.86
CA LEU A 113 31.32 4.79 7.31
C LEU A 113 31.45 4.81 5.78
N ALA A 114 30.59 5.55 5.09
CA ALA A 114 30.57 5.60 3.64
C ALA A 114 31.62 6.59 3.09
N PRO A 115 32.10 6.36 1.85
CA PRO A 115 32.95 7.33 1.17
C PRO A 115 32.26 8.70 1.05
N PRO A 116 32.98 9.82 1.22
CA PRO A 116 32.38 11.16 1.21
C PRO A 116 31.68 11.49 -0.12
N ALA A 117 32.10 10.88 -1.24
CA ALA A 117 31.45 11.03 -2.54
C ALA A 117 30.03 10.43 -2.61
N ALA A 118 29.68 9.53 -1.69
CA ALA A 118 28.35 8.91 -1.64
C ALA A 118 27.32 9.72 -0.84
N VAL A 119 27.77 10.75 -0.11
CA VAL A 119 26.91 11.65 0.65
C VAL A 119 26.51 12.81 -0.26
N VAL A 120 25.28 12.75 -0.78
CA VAL A 120 24.72 13.72 -1.73
C VAL A 120 23.52 14.42 -1.08
N ASP A 121 23.26 15.67 -1.45
CA ASP A 121 22.15 16.48 -0.91
C ASP A 121 20.77 16.05 -1.42
N ASP A 122 20.67 15.38 -2.57
CA ASP A 122 19.41 14.84 -3.09
C ASP A 122 18.99 13.62 -2.25
N GLU A 123 17.83 13.72 -1.58
CA GLU A 123 17.29 12.69 -0.68
C GLU A 123 17.11 11.35 -1.38
N HIS A 124 16.65 11.33 -2.64
CA HIS A 124 16.43 10.10 -3.38
C HIS A 124 17.75 9.40 -3.69
N GLN A 125 18.73 10.16 -4.21
CA GLN A 125 20.07 9.64 -4.48
C GLN A 125 20.79 9.21 -3.20
N LEU A 126 20.62 9.95 -2.11
CA LEU A 126 21.13 9.57 -0.80
C LEU A 126 20.57 8.21 -0.35
N MET A 127 19.26 7.97 -0.52
CA MET A 127 18.66 6.67 -0.20
C MET A 127 19.22 5.54 -1.08
N LEU A 128 19.39 5.77 -2.39
CA LEU A 128 19.99 4.79 -3.29
C LEU A 128 21.44 4.45 -2.90
N ASN A 129 22.23 5.48 -2.54
CA ASN A 129 23.61 5.30 -2.07
C ASN A 129 23.67 4.56 -0.74
N ARG A 130 22.73 4.81 0.17
CA ARG A 130 22.60 4.07 1.43
C ARG A 130 22.28 2.60 1.19
N LEU A 131 21.36 2.30 0.28
CA LEU A 131 21.00 0.92 -0.08
C LEU A 131 22.16 0.18 -0.74
N SER A 132 22.89 0.83 -1.65
CA SER A 132 24.03 0.22 -2.34
C SER A 132 25.20 -0.04 -1.37
N PHE A 133 25.45 0.87 -0.44
CA PHE A 133 26.43 0.69 0.63
C PHE A 133 26.06 -0.49 1.55
N GLU A 134 24.81 -0.56 2.00
CA GLU A 134 24.34 -1.66 2.84
C GLU A 134 24.51 -3.01 2.14
N LEU A 135 24.16 -3.08 0.85
CA LEU A 135 24.34 -4.30 0.05
C LEU A 135 25.82 -4.70 -0.04
N ALA A 136 26.72 -3.74 -0.28
CA ALA A 136 28.15 -3.98 -0.33
C ALA A 136 28.69 -4.49 1.01
N GLU A 137 28.28 -3.88 2.13
CA GLU A 137 28.70 -4.30 3.47
C GLU A 137 28.17 -5.69 3.82
N ARG A 138 26.91 -6.01 3.51
CA ARG A 138 26.36 -7.35 3.73
C ARG A 138 27.11 -8.41 2.94
N ASN A 139 27.43 -8.13 1.67
CA ASN A 139 28.23 -9.05 0.85
C ASN A 139 29.64 -9.24 1.42
N ARG A 140 30.28 -8.16 1.89
CA ARG A 140 31.60 -8.22 2.54
C ARG A 140 31.57 -9.07 3.82
N LEU A 141 30.57 -8.87 4.67
CA LEU A 141 30.39 -9.62 5.90
C LEU A 141 30.07 -11.10 5.63
N GLU A 142 29.25 -11.39 4.61
CA GLU A 142 28.95 -12.77 4.22
C GLU A 142 30.19 -13.50 3.71
N LEU A 143 31.00 -12.85 2.88
CA LEU A 143 32.28 -13.41 2.43
C LEU A 143 33.19 -13.67 3.62
N LYS A 144 33.31 -12.70 4.55
CA LYS A 144 34.15 -12.87 5.73
C LYS A 144 33.67 -14.01 6.63
N ARG A 145 32.35 -14.14 6.80
CA ARG A 145 31.74 -15.26 7.52
C ARG A 145 32.10 -16.60 6.88
N LYS A 146 32.02 -16.72 5.55
CA LYS A 146 32.39 -17.94 4.82
C LYS A 146 33.87 -18.29 5.03
N GLU A 147 34.76 -17.32 4.94
CA GLU A 147 36.19 -17.50 5.24
C GLU A 147 36.43 -18.00 6.66
N LEU A 148 35.82 -17.36 7.66
CA LEU A 148 35.98 -17.73 9.06
C LEU A 148 35.43 -19.13 9.37
N ILE A 149 34.31 -19.51 8.74
CA ILE A 149 33.78 -20.88 8.85
C ILE A 149 34.77 -21.89 8.28
N ALA A 150 35.32 -21.61 7.09
CA ALA A 150 36.32 -22.48 6.48
C ALA A 150 37.58 -22.63 7.36
N GLN A 151 38.07 -21.53 7.93
CA GLN A 151 39.20 -21.55 8.86
C GLN A 151 38.88 -22.34 10.14
N LYS A 152 37.70 -22.15 10.73
CA LYS A 152 37.25 -22.90 11.91
C LYS A 152 37.21 -24.39 11.60
N ASP A 153 36.65 -24.79 10.46
CA ASP A 153 36.52 -26.19 10.09
C ASP A 153 37.89 -26.84 9.81
N GLN A 154 38.82 -26.08 9.22
CA GLN A 154 40.21 -26.51 9.04
C GLN A 154 40.91 -26.72 10.39
N LEU A 155 40.82 -25.76 11.31
CA LEU A 155 41.40 -25.88 12.65
C LEU A 155 40.80 -27.04 13.44
N LEU A 156 39.49 -27.31 13.31
CA LEU A 156 38.86 -28.46 13.93
C LEU A 156 39.38 -29.78 13.37
N LYS A 157 39.62 -29.87 12.06
CA LYS A 157 40.25 -31.06 11.44
C LYS A 157 41.67 -31.26 11.97
N GLU A 158 42.47 -30.20 12.02
CA GLU A 158 43.84 -30.25 12.55
C GLU A 158 43.86 -30.64 14.03
N SER A 159 42.95 -30.08 14.83
CA SER A 159 42.82 -30.42 16.26
C SER A 159 42.45 -31.90 16.45
N LYS A 160 41.52 -32.44 15.65
CA LYS A 160 41.16 -33.86 15.68
C LYS A 160 42.33 -34.75 15.27
N ALA A 161 43.07 -34.38 14.23
CA ALA A 161 44.26 -35.12 13.81
C ALA A 161 45.34 -35.13 14.91
N LYS A 162 45.62 -33.97 15.52
CA LYS A 162 46.55 -33.85 16.66
C LYS A 162 46.08 -34.68 17.86
N GLN A 163 44.79 -34.66 18.19
CA GLN A 163 44.23 -35.51 19.25
C GLN A 163 44.47 -36.99 18.97
N ALA A 164 44.17 -37.47 17.75
CA ALA A 164 44.42 -38.85 17.37
C ALA A 164 45.91 -39.24 17.45
N THR A 165 46.82 -38.34 17.06
CA THR A 165 48.26 -38.58 17.23
C THR A 165 48.67 -38.64 18.71
N PHE A 166 48.10 -37.78 19.55
CA PHE A 166 48.35 -37.77 20.99
C PHE A 166 47.86 -39.06 21.65
N ASP A 167 46.66 -39.53 21.32
CA ASP A 167 46.10 -40.77 21.84
C ASP A 167 46.95 -41.99 21.41
N ASN A 168 47.49 -41.98 20.19
CA ASN A 168 48.43 -43.01 19.73
C ASN A 168 49.76 -42.95 20.50
N VAL A 169 50.37 -41.77 20.67
CA VAL A 169 51.61 -41.61 21.44
C VAL A 169 51.41 -42.08 22.89
N LYS A 170 50.30 -41.68 23.53
CA LYS A 170 49.93 -42.14 24.87
C LYS A 170 49.89 -43.67 24.96
N THR A 171 49.25 -44.31 24.00
CA THR A 171 49.18 -45.78 23.93
C THR A 171 50.58 -46.42 23.80
N GLN A 172 51.50 -45.82 23.03
CA GLN A 172 52.87 -46.30 22.91
C GLN A 172 53.68 -46.10 24.20
N VAL A 173 53.51 -44.96 24.88
CA VAL A 173 54.14 -44.69 26.18
C VAL A 173 53.65 -45.68 27.23
N ASP A 174 52.35 -45.96 27.29
CA ASP A 174 51.78 -46.94 28.22
C ASP A 174 52.36 -48.35 27.97
N LYS A 175 52.56 -48.74 26.70
CA LYS A 175 53.24 -50.00 26.35
C LYS A 175 54.70 -50.00 26.79
N LEU A 176 55.44 -48.92 26.55
CA LEU A 176 56.83 -48.80 26.97
C LEU A 176 56.97 -48.87 28.50
N MET A 177 56.09 -48.20 29.25
CA MET A 177 56.08 -48.28 30.71
C MET A 177 55.82 -49.72 31.20
N LYS A 178 54.89 -50.45 30.59
CA LYS A 178 54.65 -51.86 30.92
C LYS A 178 55.87 -52.72 30.63
N MET A 179 56.48 -52.60 29.46
CA MET A 179 57.71 -53.32 29.11
C MET A 179 58.86 -52.98 30.06
N ALA A 180 59.04 -51.69 30.40
CA ALA A 180 60.07 -51.26 31.35
C ALA A 180 59.82 -51.82 32.76
N ALA A 181 58.56 -51.90 33.21
CA ALA A 181 58.19 -52.52 34.48
C ALA A 181 58.47 -54.04 34.47
N GLU A 182 58.19 -54.73 33.36
CA GLU A 182 58.52 -56.14 33.17
C GLU A 182 60.04 -56.36 33.17
N ILE A 183 60.81 -55.54 32.44
CA ILE A 183 62.29 -55.60 32.43
C ILE A 183 62.84 -55.34 33.84
N LYS A 184 62.35 -54.31 34.54
CA LYS A 184 62.75 -54.02 35.93
C LYS A 184 62.51 -55.24 36.81
N LYS A 185 61.34 -55.88 36.71
CA LYS A 185 61.03 -57.10 37.45
C LYS A 185 62.03 -58.21 37.13
N THR A 186 62.32 -58.47 35.85
CA THR A 186 63.32 -59.49 35.47
C THR A 186 64.73 -59.14 35.94
N VAL A 187 65.12 -57.87 35.97
CA VAL A 187 66.43 -57.42 36.48
C VAL A 187 66.48 -57.55 38.00
N ASP A 188 65.43 -57.17 38.73
CA ASP A 188 65.31 -57.38 40.18
C ASP A 188 65.35 -58.88 40.53
N ASP A 189 64.80 -59.74 39.67
CA ASP A 189 64.86 -61.21 39.82
C ASP A 189 66.25 -61.79 39.48
N LEU A 190 67.04 -61.13 38.61
CA LEU A 190 68.38 -61.55 38.17
C LEU A 190 69.53 -60.94 38.98
N VAL A 191 69.30 -59.81 39.66
CA VAL A 191 70.24 -59.19 40.59
C VAL A 191 69.96 -59.77 41.97
N GLU A 192 70.69 -60.81 42.36
CA GLU A 192 70.71 -61.23 43.77
C GLU A 192 71.09 -60.05 44.67
N PRO A 193 70.51 -59.92 45.88
CA PRO A 193 70.97 -58.92 46.83
C PRO A 193 72.47 -59.13 47.07
N SER A 194 73.27 -58.08 46.84
CA SER A 194 74.69 -58.10 47.18
C SER A 194 74.88 -58.66 48.59
N PRO A 195 75.89 -59.53 48.82
CA PRO A 195 76.09 -60.11 50.13
C PRO A 195 76.32 -58.99 51.13
N THR A 196 75.42 -58.83 52.10
CA THR A 196 75.75 -58.17 53.35
C THR A 196 76.91 -58.97 53.94
N LEU A 197 78.10 -58.37 53.95
CA LEU A 197 79.27 -58.90 54.64
C LEU A 197 78.88 -59.17 56.09
N SER A 198 78.74 -60.44 56.43
CA SER A 198 78.77 -60.95 57.80
C SER A 198 80.14 -60.64 58.39
N VAL A 199 80.19 -59.69 59.33
CA VAL A 199 81.27 -59.59 60.31
C VAL A 199 80.71 -60.08 61.65
N ASN A 200 80.81 -61.39 61.88
CA ASN A 200 80.87 -62.01 63.21
C ASN A 200 82.36 -62.30 63.46
N SER A 201 83.01 -62.18 64.62
CA SER A 201 82.78 -61.71 66.00
C SER A 201 84.21 -61.59 66.64
N PRO A 202 84.45 -61.20 67.91
CA PRO A 202 84.25 -62.13 69.03
C PRO A 202 83.88 -61.52 70.43
N ILE A 203 83.01 -62.25 71.14
CA ILE A 203 83.12 -62.77 72.53
C ILE A 203 83.34 -61.81 73.72
N SER A 204 82.44 -61.96 74.71
CA SER A 204 82.52 -61.81 76.19
C SER A 204 81.35 -60.93 76.68
N SER A 205 80.42 -61.35 77.54
CA SER A 205 80.42 -62.33 78.65
C SER A 205 79.07 -63.05 78.76
#